data_AF-A0AAU1USM5-F1
#
_entry.id   AF-A0AAU1USM5-F1
#
_cell.length_a   1.000
_cell.length_b   1.000
_cell.length_c   1.000
_cell.angle_alpha   90.00
_cell.angle_beta   90.00
_cell.angle_gamma   90.00
#
_symmetry.space_group_name_H-M   'P 1'
#
loop_
_entity.id
_entity.type
_entity.pdbx_description
1 polymer ?
#
loop_
_entity_poly.entity_id
_entity_poly.type
_entity_poly.pdbx_seq_one_letter_code
_entity_poly.pdbx_strand_id
1 'polypeptide(L)'
;MTPEIDDAFAAIRSTHGADSIQRVEQMLEPGGGARRHPLQKGAKWILPGLSPTPWHDPHGHPELAPVVEAFEAAHPAIKEELGAAWAGHREAFSDYEHYLTRQQDWQALYLYRNGGLVEESAGTAPTAYKVLKEFAAETDLICPLLECHFSTLLPGAAIAPHCDLWNFSINLHLAVDIPDGCSITVAGETRSWQEGKCLLFDYSFEHEARNDGDRPRTCLLVDLWHPETTVPERQALTALITEVRRLMGND
;
A
#
# COMPACT_ATOMS: atom_id res chain seq x y z
N MET A 1 1.27 -2.53 27.09
CA MET A 1 1.49 -1.36 26.21
C MET A 1 2.70 -0.61 26.77
N THR A 2 3.50 0.06 25.94
CA THR A 2 4.61 0.87 26.45
C THR A 2 4.12 2.24 26.92
N PRO A 3 4.85 2.93 27.81
CA PRO A 3 4.50 4.30 28.21
C PRO A 3 4.32 5.25 27.02
N GLU A 4 5.14 5.11 25.99
CA GLU A 4 5.10 5.94 24.78
C GLU A 4 3.76 5.80 24.03
N ILE A 5 3.26 4.57 23.89
CA ILE A 5 1.95 4.31 23.25
C ILE A 5 0.82 4.81 24.17
N ASP A 6 0.91 4.55 25.47
CA ASP A 6 -0.11 4.98 26.44
C ASP A 6 -0.27 6.51 26.45
N ASP A 7 0.85 7.25 26.44
CA ASP A 7 0.87 8.72 26.39
C ASP A 7 0.32 9.25 25.07
N ALA A 8 0.70 8.63 23.94
CA ALA A 8 0.17 8.99 22.62
C ALA A 8 -1.35 8.78 22.55
N PHE A 9 -1.84 7.64 23.02
CA PHE A 9 -3.27 7.32 23.04
C PHE A 9 -4.04 8.27 23.96
N ALA A 10 -3.47 8.63 25.12
CA ALA A 10 -4.07 9.62 26.01
C ALA A 10 -4.17 11.01 25.36
N ALA A 11 -3.13 11.45 24.63
CA ALA A 11 -3.14 12.73 23.92
C ALA A 11 -4.19 12.76 22.79
N ILE A 12 -4.31 11.67 22.02
CA ILE A 12 -5.32 11.54 20.95
C ILE A 12 -6.73 11.59 21.55
N ARG A 13 -7.01 10.83 22.62
CA ARG A 13 -8.31 10.87 23.31
C ARG A 13 -8.65 12.24 23.88
N SER A 14 -7.67 12.95 24.44
CA SER A 14 -7.86 14.32 24.93
C SER A 14 -8.31 15.28 23.82
N THR A 15 -7.85 15.04 22.59
CA THR A 15 -8.13 15.90 21.42
C THR A 15 -9.41 15.51 20.70
N HIS A 16 -9.64 14.21 20.49
CA HIS A 16 -10.70 13.68 19.63
C HIS A 16 -11.88 13.05 20.38
N GLY A 17 -11.79 12.93 21.70
CA GLY A 17 -12.80 12.31 22.56
C GLY A 17 -12.38 10.91 23.05
N ALA A 18 -12.98 10.47 24.17
CA ALA A 18 -12.58 9.27 24.88
C ALA A 18 -12.67 7.99 24.03
N ASP A 19 -13.71 7.88 23.18
CA ASP A 19 -13.97 6.68 22.37
C ASP A 19 -13.36 6.74 20.96
N SER A 20 -12.58 7.80 20.65
CA SER A 20 -12.08 8.09 19.29
C SER A 20 -11.16 7.03 18.70
N ILE A 21 -10.57 6.16 19.53
CA ILE A 21 -9.65 5.09 19.12
C ILE A 21 -10.09 3.71 19.61
N GLN A 22 -11.37 3.57 20.00
CA GLN A 22 -11.90 2.35 20.60
C GLN A 22 -11.62 1.10 19.74
N ARG A 23 -11.70 1.20 18.41
CA ARG A 23 -11.41 0.08 17.50
C ARG A 23 -9.94 -0.32 17.53
N VAL A 24 -9.03 0.64 17.67
CA VAL A 24 -7.59 0.37 17.82
C VAL A 24 -7.32 -0.33 19.14
N GLU A 25 -7.96 0.08 20.23
CA GLU A 25 -7.84 -0.59 21.53
C GLU A 25 -8.38 -2.03 21.49
N GLN A 26 -9.56 -2.23 20.89
CA GLN A 26 -10.15 -3.55 20.68
C GLN A 26 -9.25 -4.48 19.85
N MET A 27 -8.57 -3.95 18.83
CA MET A 27 -7.61 -4.72 18.03
C MET A 27 -6.44 -5.26 18.88
N LEU A 28 -6.06 -4.55 19.96
CA LEU A 28 -4.97 -4.94 20.86
C LEU A 28 -5.42 -5.93 21.96
N GLU A 29 -6.72 -6.12 22.16
CA GLU A 29 -7.23 -7.05 23.17
C GLU A 29 -6.90 -8.52 22.81
N PRO A 30 -6.71 -9.41 23.80
CA PRO A 30 -6.51 -10.83 23.54
C PRO A 30 -7.65 -11.41 22.70
N GLY A 31 -7.32 -11.90 21.49
CA GLY A 31 -8.31 -12.40 20.53
C GLY A 31 -8.68 -11.41 19.40
N GLY A 32 -8.13 -10.19 19.40
CA GLY A 32 -8.10 -9.27 18.26
C GLY A 32 -9.40 -8.52 17.96
N GLY A 33 -10.34 -8.45 18.91
CA GLY A 33 -11.57 -7.64 18.84
C GLY A 33 -12.63 -8.04 17.79
N ALA A 34 -12.25 -8.60 16.65
CA ALA A 34 -13.14 -8.96 15.55
C ALA A 34 -12.92 -10.39 15.01
N ARG A 35 -13.99 -10.94 14.42
CA ARG A 35 -13.93 -12.19 13.66
C ARG A 35 -13.18 -11.93 12.34
N ARG A 36 -11.90 -12.31 12.31
CA ARG A 36 -11.06 -12.32 11.10
C ARG A 36 -11.72 -13.12 9.98
N HIS A 37 -11.70 -12.58 8.76
CA HIS A 37 -12.15 -13.32 7.58
C HIS A 37 -11.19 -14.50 7.31
N PRO A 38 -11.68 -15.71 6.93
CA PRO A 38 -10.80 -16.87 6.68
C PRO A 38 -9.71 -16.62 5.63
N LEU A 39 -9.97 -15.75 4.66
CA LEU A 39 -9.00 -15.35 3.63
C LEU A 39 -8.01 -14.28 4.09
N GLN A 40 -8.17 -13.69 5.27
CA GLN A 40 -7.19 -12.80 5.91
C GLN A 40 -6.33 -13.56 6.94
N LYS A 41 -6.27 -14.90 6.87
CA LYS A 41 -5.62 -15.77 7.87
C LYS A 41 -4.16 -15.37 8.16
N GLY A 42 -3.43 -14.86 7.16
CA GLY A 42 -2.03 -14.44 7.28
C GLY A 42 -1.82 -13.03 7.84
N ALA A 43 -2.86 -12.19 7.86
CA ALA A 43 -2.76 -10.83 8.40
C ALA A 43 -2.52 -10.87 9.91
N LYS A 44 -1.64 -10.01 10.41
CA LYS A 44 -1.27 -9.96 11.83
C LYS A 44 -2.28 -9.16 12.63
N TRP A 45 -2.65 -7.97 12.15
CA TRP A 45 -3.51 -7.02 12.85
C TRP A 45 -4.80 -6.78 12.08
N ILE A 46 -5.95 -6.92 12.74
CA ILE A 46 -7.26 -6.69 12.14
C ILE A 46 -7.96 -5.61 12.94
N LEU A 47 -8.08 -4.41 12.37
CA LEU A 47 -8.90 -3.35 12.93
C LEU A 47 -10.38 -3.76 12.79
N PRO A 48 -11.13 -3.89 13.90
CA PRO A 48 -12.52 -4.29 13.87
C PRO A 48 -13.38 -3.23 13.17
N GLY A 49 -14.54 -3.66 12.65
CA GLY A 49 -15.54 -2.75 12.08
C GLY A 49 -15.23 -2.16 10.70
N LEU A 50 -14.08 -2.48 10.09
CA LEU A 50 -13.83 -2.22 8.68
C LEU A 50 -14.58 -3.24 7.81
N SER A 51 -15.05 -2.82 6.64
CA SER A 51 -15.71 -3.68 5.66
C SER A 51 -14.76 -4.79 5.20
N PRO A 52 -15.19 -6.06 5.16
CA PRO A 52 -14.36 -7.16 4.67
C PRO A 52 -14.46 -7.24 3.14
N THR A 53 -14.13 -6.15 2.46
CA THR A 53 -14.27 -6.00 1.00
C THR A 53 -12.91 -6.24 0.33
N PRO A 54 -12.70 -7.35 -0.41
CA PRO A 54 -11.40 -7.62 -0.99
C PRO A 54 -11.08 -6.68 -2.15
N TRP A 55 -12.02 -6.52 -3.08
CA TRP A 55 -11.90 -5.61 -4.23
C TRP A 55 -12.77 -4.38 -4.02
N HIS A 56 -12.18 -3.20 -4.10
CA HIS A 56 -12.89 -1.94 -4.08
C HIS A 56 -13.05 -1.38 -5.50
N ASP A 57 -14.08 -0.57 -5.71
CA ASP A 57 -14.14 0.35 -6.84
C ASP A 57 -13.16 1.51 -6.57
N PRO A 58 -12.11 1.71 -7.40
CA PRO A 58 -11.18 2.83 -7.22
C PRO A 58 -11.86 4.21 -7.19
N HIS A 59 -12.99 4.37 -7.89
CA HIS A 59 -13.75 5.62 -7.92
C HIS A 59 -14.92 5.65 -6.92
N GLY A 60 -15.11 4.56 -6.16
CA GLY A 60 -16.22 4.42 -5.21
C GLY A 60 -16.05 5.19 -3.90
N HIS A 61 -14.83 5.66 -3.61
CA HIS A 61 -14.49 6.38 -2.38
C HIS A 61 -14.18 7.85 -2.71
N PRO A 62 -15.04 8.81 -2.34
CA PRO A 62 -14.89 10.23 -2.71
C PRO A 62 -13.54 10.85 -2.30
N GLU A 63 -12.98 10.41 -1.18
CA GLU A 63 -11.69 10.87 -0.68
C GLU A 63 -10.49 10.31 -1.48
N LEU A 64 -10.62 9.13 -2.08
CA LEU A 64 -9.55 8.51 -2.89
C LEU A 64 -9.67 8.85 -4.38
N ALA A 65 -10.87 9.18 -4.85
CA ALA A 65 -11.11 9.47 -6.26
C ALA A 65 -10.14 10.53 -6.87
N PRO A 66 -9.79 11.64 -6.19
CA PRO A 66 -8.81 12.60 -6.71
C PRO A 66 -7.42 11.99 -6.94
N VAL A 67 -6.97 11.08 -6.06
CA VAL A 67 -5.69 10.37 -6.21
C VAL A 67 -5.74 9.47 -7.44
N VAL A 68 -6.81 8.70 -7.59
CA VAL A 68 -7.03 7.79 -8.71
C VAL A 68 -7.07 8.56 -10.02
N GLU A 69 -7.89 9.61 -10.11
CA GLU A 69 -8.03 10.43 -11.31
C GLU A 69 -6.74 11.12 -11.71
N ALA A 70 -5.97 11.64 -10.74
CA ALA A 70 -4.69 12.28 -11.01
C ALA A 70 -3.66 11.28 -11.58
N PHE A 71 -3.58 10.07 -11.02
CA PHE A 71 -2.70 9.02 -11.52
C PHE A 71 -3.11 8.51 -12.91
N GLU A 72 -4.40 8.25 -13.13
CA GLU A 72 -4.90 7.82 -14.45
C GLU A 72 -4.69 8.90 -15.52
N ALA A 73 -4.94 10.17 -15.19
CA ALA A 73 -4.73 11.29 -16.12
C ALA A 73 -3.24 11.50 -16.46
N ALA A 74 -2.35 11.27 -15.49
CA ALA A 74 -0.91 11.41 -15.65
C ALA A 74 -0.23 10.18 -16.28
N HIS A 75 -0.95 9.07 -16.45
CA HIS A 75 -0.40 7.78 -16.90
C HIS A 75 0.53 7.86 -18.12
N PRO A 76 0.21 8.58 -19.23
CA PRO A 76 1.08 8.60 -20.39
C PRO A 76 2.49 9.11 -20.09
N ALA A 77 2.60 10.18 -19.28
CA ALA A 77 3.89 10.73 -18.87
C ALA A 77 4.60 9.81 -17.88
N ILE A 78 3.86 9.22 -16.92
CA ILE A 78 4.40 8.25 -15.96
C ILE A 78 5.00 7.03 -16.69
N LYS A 79 4.34 6.53 -17.73
CA LYS A 79 4.83 5.39 -18.53
C LYS A 79 6.10 5.75 -19.31
N GLU A 80 6.17 6.94 -19.90
CA GLU A 80 7.36 7.42 -20.59
C GLU A 80 8.56 7.55 -19.62
N GLU A 81 8.34 8.17 -18.46
CA GLU A 81 9.36 8.33 -17.41
C GLU A 81 9.86 6.97 -16.89
N LEU A 82 8.95 6.02 -16.65
CA LEU A 82 9.32 4.66 -16.27
C LEU A 82 10.20 4.00 -17.33
N GLY A 83 9.85 4.13 -18.61
CA GLY A 83 10.65 3.59 -19.71
C GLY A 83 12.06 4.19 -19.77
N ALA A 84 12.18 5.51 -19.59
CA ALA A 84 13.46 6.20 -19.51
C ALA A 84 14.28 5.78 -18.27
N ALA A 85 13.64 5.64 -17.12
CA ALA A 85 14.27 5.15 -15.89
C ALA A 85 14.77 3.71 -16.05
N TRP A 86 13.96 2.83 -16.65
CA TRP A 86 14.35 1.45 -16.91
C TRP A 86 15.47 1.33 -17.95
N ALA A 87 15.59 2.25 -18.90
CA ALA A 87 16.68 2.22 -19.87
C ALA A 87 17.98 2.85 -19.35
N GLY A 88 17.87 3.93 -18.57
CA GLY A 88 19.00 4.81 -18.25
C GLY A 88 19.39 4.91 -16.78
N HIS A 89 18.56 4.42 -15.85
CA HIS A 89 18.75 4.58 -14.39
C HIS A 89 18.49 3.26 -13.66
N ARG A 90 19.05 2.14 -14.14
CA ARG A 90 18.76 0.81 -13.59
C ARG A 90 19.24 0.63 -12.16
N GLU A 91 20.24 1.39 -11.74
CA GLU A 91 20.73 1.50 -10.37
C GLU A 91 19.71 2.07 -9.38
N ALA A 92 18.68 2.77 -9.86
CA ALA A 92 17.58 3.26 -9.02
C ALA A 92 16.57 2.15 -8.68
N PHE A 93 16.63 1.00 -9.38
CA PHE A 93 15.80 -0.16 -9.10
C PHE A 93 16.55 -1.12 -8.17
N SER A 94 15.84 -1.62 -7.16
CA SER A 94 16.37 -2.60 -6.21
C SER A 94 15.50 -3.85 -6.20
N ASP A 95 16.06 -5.00 -5.80
CA ASP A 95 15.24 -6.18 -5.52
C ASP A 95 14.18 -5.80 -4.47
N TYR A 96 12.94 -6.19 -4.71
CA TYR A 96 11.89 -5.97 -3.73
C TYR A 96 12.09 -6.94 -2.55
N GLU A 97 12.26 -6.37 -1.36
CA GLU A 97 12.42 -7.14 -0.13
C GLU A 97 11.07 -7.27 0.56
N HIS A 98 10.26 -8.20 0.07
CA HIS A 98 9.04 -8.59 0.76
C HIS A 98 9.38 -9.42 2.01
N TYR A 99 8.66 -9.24 3.13
CA TYR A 99 8.96 -9.94 4.39
C TYR A 99 8.85 -11.47 4.30
N LEU A 100 8.22 -12.00 3.24
CA LEU A 100 8.13 -13.44 2.97
C LEU A 100 9.27 -13.98 2.13
N THR A 101 9.76 -13.20 1.16
CA THR A 101 10.71 -13.67 0.14
C THR A 101 11.44 -12.50 -0.49
N ARG A 102 12.75 -12.63 -0.68
CA ARG A 102 13.51 -11.81 -1.62
C ARG A 102 13.55 -12.52 -2.97
N GLN A 103 13.13 -11.85 -4.03
CA GLN A 103 13.17 -12.39 -5.39
C GLN A 103 13.87 -11.38 -6.32
N GLN A 104 14.78 -11.85 -7.17
CA GLN A 104 15.55 -10.98 -8.07
C GLN A 104 14.75 -10.54 -9.31
N ASP A 105 13.67 -11.26 -9.60
CA ASP A 105 12.74 -11.01 -10.70
C ASP A 105 11.54 -10.14 -10.29
N TRP A 106 11.59 -9.58 -9.07
CA TRP A 106 10.67 -8.58 -8.57
C TRP A 106 11.47 -7.35 -8.11
N GLN A 107 11.33 -6.24 -8.83
CA GLN A 107 12.13 -5.03 -8.62
C GLN A 107 11.28 -3.81 -8.27
N ALA A 108 11.83 -2.90 -7.46
CA ALA A 108 11.17 -1.69 -6.98
C ALA A 108 11.99 -0.41 -7.23
N LEU A 109 11.29 0.64 -7.66
CA LEU A 109 11.73 2.04 -7.62
C LEU A 109 10.80 2.81 -6.67
N TYR A 110 11.31 3.22 -5.51
CA TYR A 110 10.50 3.82 -4.44
C TYR A 110 10.26 5.31 -4.64
N LEU A 111 9.03 5.78 -4.44
CA LEU A 111 8.65 7.18 -4.40
C LEU A 111 8.32 7.65 -2.97
N TYR A 112 7.92 6.74 -2.09
CA TYR A 112 7.67 6.98 -0.67
C TYR A 112 8.08 5.75 0.14
N ARG A 113 8.82 5.96 1.22
CA ARG A 113 9.26 4.90 2.15
C ARG A 113 9.66 5.54 3.48
N ASN A 114 9.63 4.76 4.56
CA ASN A 114 10.05 5.22 5.89
C ASN A 114 9.33 6.51 6.35
N GLY A 115 8.04 6.63 6.01
CA GLY A 115 7.21 7.76 6.41
C GLY A 115 7.45 9.06 5.62
N GLY A 116 8.21 9.02 4.52
CA GLY A 116 8.49 10.21 3.72
C GLY A 116 8.65 9.93 2.23
N LEU A 117 8.63 11.01 1.44
CA LEU A 117 8.94 10.98 0.01
C LEU A 117 10.43 10.65 -0.21
N VAL A 118 10.72 9.87 -1.24
CA VAL A 118 12.10 9.59 -1.68
C VAL A 118 12.50 10.68 -2.66
N GLU A 119 13.24 11.68 -2.19
CA GLU A 119 13.54 12.91 -2.93
C GLU A 119 14.32 12.65 -4.23
N GLU A 120 15.18 11.64 -4.27
CA GLU A 120 15.92 11.25 -5.47
C GLU A 120 14.98 10.86 -6.63
N SER A 121 13.81 10.31 -6.31
CA SER A 121 12.84 9.87 -7.31
C SER A 121 12.13 11.02 -8.01
N ALA A 122 12.22 12.25 -7.50
CA ALA A 122 11.75 13.44 -8.22
C ALA A 122 12.51 13.67 -9.53
N GLY A 123 13.77 13.20 -9.64
CA GLY A 123 14.54 13.24 -10.89
C GLY A 123 14.24 12.09 -11.84
N THR A 124 13.93 10.91 -11.29
CA THR A 124 13.74 9.66 -12.06
C THR A 124 12.31 9.49 -12.61
N ALA A 125 11.30 9.86 -11.82
CA ALA A 125 9.89 9.77 -12.18
C ALA A 125 9.13 11.04 -11.72
N PRO A 126 9.47 12.22 -12.27
CA PRO A 126 8.98 13.51 -11.78
C PRO A 126 7.45 13.63 -11.76
N THR A 127 6.75 13.07 -12.74
CA THR A 127 5.28 13.15 -12.80
C THR A 127 4.65 12.30 -11.71
N ALA A 128 5.08 11.03 -11.57
CA ALA A 128 4.54 10.15 -10.54
C ALA A 128 4.84 10.69 -9.13
N TYR A 129 6.07 11.19 -8.91
CA TYR A 129 6.46 11.83 -7.66
C TYR A 129 5.58 13.04 -7.34
N LYS A 130 5.33 13.92 -8.31
CA LYS A 130 4.48 15.10 -8.13
C LYS A 130 3.04 14.72 -7.77
N VAL A 131 2.44 13.79 -8.51
CA VAL A 131 1.06 13.33 -8.24
C VAL A 131 0.97 12.71 -6.85
N LEU A 132 1.90 11.83 -6.50
CA LEU A 132 1.96 11.23 -5.17
C LEU A 132 2.03 12.27 -4.06
N LYS A 133 2.93 13.25 -4.21
CA LYS A 133 3.11 14.33 -3.24
C LYS A 133 1.83 15.14 -3.05
N GLU A 134 1.29 15.69 -4.14
CA GLU A 134 0.17 16.64 -4.10
C GLU A 134 -1.15 15.97 -3.69
N PHE A 135 -1.41 14.75 -4.17
CA PHE A 135 -2.73 14.13 -4.02
C PHE A 135 -2.82 13.12 -2.87
N ALA A 136 -1.70 12.51 -2.44
CA ALA A 136 -1.71 11.50 -1.38
C ALA A 136 -0.90 11.87 -0.13
N ALA A 137 0.30 12.45 -0.28
CA ALA A 137 1.15 12.77 0.85
C ALA A 137 0.71 14.06 1.57
N GLU A 138 0.50 15.16 0.85
CA GLU A 138 0.07 16.45 1.42
C GLU A 138 -1.39 16.46 1.91
N THR A 139 -2.15 15.42 1.55
CA THR A 139 -3.56 15.20 1.92
C THR A 139 -3.75 14.12 2.99
N ASP A 140 -2.66 13.57 3.54
CA ASP A 140 -2.67 12.51 4.56
C ASP A 140 -3.46 11.23 4.16
N LEU A 141 -3.49 10.91 2.86
CA LEU A 141 -4.16 9.70 2.35
C LEU A 141 -3.21 8.50 2.26
N ILE A 142 -1.92 8.73 1.98
CA ILE A 142 -0.91 7.67 2.04
C ILE A 142 -0.66 7.25 3.50
N CYS A 143 -0.51 5.95 3.73
CA CYS A 143 -0.18 5.43 5.04
C CYS A 143 1.33 5.60 5.30
N PRO A 144 1.76 6.38 6.32
CA PRO A 144 3.18 6.63 6.60
C PRO A 144 3.93 5.40 7.12
N LEU A 145 3.21 4.34 7.48
CA LEU A 145 3.82 3.07 7.88
C LEU A 145 4.28 2.24 6.67
N LEU A 146 3.95 2.66 5.45
CA LEU A 146 4.06 1.86 4.25
C LEU A 146 4.72 2.66 3.13
N GLU A 147 4.48 2.27 1.87
CA GLU A 147 5.29 2.72 0.75
C GLU A 147 4.48 3.07 -0.50
N CYS A 148 5.17 3.76 -1.42
CA CYS A 148 4.72 3.92 -2.79
C CYS A 148 5.91 3.62 -3.69
N HIS A 149 5.75 2.72 -4.65
CA HIS A 149 6.84 2.30 -5.52
C HIS A 149 6.35 1.72 -6.84
N PHE A 150 7.16 1.83 -7.89
CA PHE A 150 6.96 1.05 -9.10
C PHE A 150 7.36 -0.40 -8.84
N SER A 151 6.39 -1.31 -8.83
CA SER A 151 6.62 -2.75 -8.68
C SER A 151 6.71 -3.40 -10.05
N THR A 152 7.89 -3.89 -10.40
CA THR A 152 8.18 -4.53 -11.69
C THR A 152 8.42 -6.03 -11.53
N LEU A 153 7.57 -6.86 -12.14
CA LEU A 153 7.80 -8.29 -12.28
C LEU A 153 8.40 -8.60 -13.65
N LEU A 154 9.51 -9.36 -13.68
CA LEU A 154 10.12 -9.83 -14.91
C LEU A 154 9.30 -10.97 -15.56
N PRO A 155 9.51 -11.27 -16.85
CA PRO A 155 8.85 -12.38 -17.54
C PRO A 155 9.00 -13.72 -16.79
N GLY A 156 7.90 -14.44 -16.62
CA GLY A 156 7.84 -15.72 -15.91
C GLY A 156 7.82 -15.62 -14.39
N ALA A 157 7.96 -14.43 -13.82
CA ALA A 157 7.92 -14.23 -12.37
C ALA A 157 6.51 -14.42 -11.81
N ALA A 158 6.44 -14.97 -10.60
CA ALA A 158 5.20 -15.14 -9.85
C ALA A 158 5.42 -14.80 -8.38
N ILE A 159 4.45 -14.09 -7.79
CA ILE A 159 4.37 -13.88 -6.35
C ILE A 159 3.40 -14.91 -5.80
N ALA A 160 3.88 -15.74 -4.88
CA ALA A 160 3.06 -16.78 -4.25
C ALA A 160 1.91 -16.17 -3.40
N PRO A 161 0.83 -16.92 -3.15
CA PRO A 161 -0.25 -16.50 -2.26
C PRO A 161 0.25 -16.04 -0.89
N HIS A 162 -0.13 -14.82 -0.50
CA HIS A 162 0.20 -14.24 0.80
C HIS A 162 -0.84 -13.23 1.27
N CYS A 163 -0.78 -12.86 2.55
CA CYS A 163 -1.60 -11.78 3.13
C CYS A 163 -0.67 -10.77 3.80
N ASP A 164 -0.86 -9.49 3.53
CA ASP A 164 -0.10 -8.44 4.19
C ASP A 164 -0.51 -8.23 5.65
N LEU A 165 0.25 -7.40 6.34
CA LEU A 165 0.29 -7.37 7.80
C LEU A 165 -1.03 -6.95 8.46
N TRP A 166 -1.87 -6.16 7.77
CA TRP A 166 -3.08 -5.57 8.37
C TRP A 166 -4.10 -5.07 7.36
N ASN A 167 -5.36 -4.87 7.81
CA ASN A 167 -6.49 -4.42 6.99
C ASN A 167 -6.80 -2.91 7.07
N PHE A 168 -6.07 -2.13 7.87
CA PHE A 168 -6.31 -0.70 8.01
C PHE A 168 -5.65 0.15 6.91
N SER A 169 -4.99 -0.50 5.95
CA SER A 169 -4.54 0.09 4.69
C SER A 169 -5.01 -0.77 3.52
N ILE A 170 -5.14 -0.14 2.35
CA ILE A 170 -5.49 -0.78 1.09
C ILE A 170 -4.48 -0.35 0.03
N ASN A 171 -4.35 -1.13 -1.04
CA ASN A 171 -3.32 -0.92 -2.03
C ASN A 171 -3.93 -0.55 -3.40
N LEU A 172 -3.49 0.61 -3.90
CA LEU A 172 -3.86 1.10 -5.22
C LEU A 172 -2.78 0.71 -6.22
N HIS A 173 -3.18 0.02 -7.30
CA HIS A 173 -2.30 -0.28 -8.44
C HIS A 173 -2.69 0.57 -9.63
N LEU A 174 -1.88 1.58 -9.99
CA LEU A 174 -1.93 2.13 -11.35
C LEU A 174 -1.21 1.17 -12.30
N ALA A 175 -1.91 0.71 -13.33
CA ALA A 175 -1.33 -0.10 -14.39
C ALA A 175 -0.45 0.74 -15.32
N VAL A 176 0.88 0.73 -15.13
CA VAL A 176 1.79 1.60 -15.89
C VAL A 176 2.17 0.96 -17.22
N ASP A 177 2.79 -0.22 -17.20
CA ASP A 177 3.19 -0.94 -18.40
C ASP A 177 2.96 -2.45 -18.22
N ILE A 178 1.96 -2.99 -18.91
CA ILE A 178 1.41 -4.32 -18.66
C ILE A 178 1.40 -5.14 -19.95
N PRO A 179 2.15 -6.25 -20.03
CA PRO A 179 1.99 -7.20 -21.12
C PRO A 179 0.76 -8.10 -20.96
N ASP A 180 0.34 -8.69 -22.08
CA ASP A 180 -0.63 -9.77 -22.09
C ASP A 180 -0.13 -10.94 -21.22
N GLY A 181 -1.06 -11.68 -20.61
CA GLY A 181 -0.73 -12.81 -19.73
C GLY A 181 -0.41 -12.42 -18.28
N CYS A 182 -0.61 -11.15 -17.90
CA CYS A 182 -0.47 -10.72 -16.50
C CYS A 182 -1.78 -10.82 -15.73
N SER A 183 -1.70 -11.25 -14.46
CA SER A 183 -2.85 -11.38 -13.58
C SER A 183 -2.53 -11.09 -12.12
N ILE A 184 -3.57 -10.74 -11.38
CA ILE A 184 -3.58 -10.64 -9.92
C ILE A 184 -4.84 -11.35 -9.42
N THR A 185 -4.69 -12.19 -8.40
CA THR A 185 -5.81 -12.85 -7.72
C THR A 185 -5.87 -12.30 -6.31
N VAL A 186 -7.04 -11.80 -5.89
CA VAL A 186 -7.29 -11.33 -4.52
C VAL A 186 -8.53 -12.04 -4.01
N ALA A 187 -8.41 -12.71 -2.86
CA ALA A 187 -9.50 -13.48 -2.25
C ALA A 187 -10.18 -14.48 -3.20
N GLY A 188 -9.42 -15.06 -4.14
CA GLY A 188 -9.90 -16.03 -5.13
C GLY A 188 -10.54 -15.42 -6.38
N GLU A 189 -10.67 -14.09 -6.49
CA GLU A 189 -11.10 -13.41 -7.71
C GLU A 189 -9.88 -12.90 -8.48
N THR A 190 -9.69 -13.41 -9.69
CA THR A 190 -8.60 -13.01 -10.60
C THR A 190 -9.02 -11.86 -11.51
N ARG A 191 -8.17 -10.84 -11.60
CA ARG A 191 -8.29 -9.71 -12.53
C ARG A 191 -6.99 -9.53 -13.31
N SER A 192 -7.10 -8.82 -14.43
CA SER A 192 -5.96 -8.30 -15.19
C SER A 192 -5.96 -6.78 -15.14
N TRP A 193 -4.78 -6.17 -15.27
CA TRP A 193 -4.65 -4.73 -15.36
C TRP A 193 -4.99 -4.23 -16.75
N GLN A 194 -5.69 -3.10 -16.82
CA GLN A 194 -5.82 -2.30 -18.05
C GLN A 194 -4.85 -1.12 -17.93
N GLU A 195 -3.92 -0.96 -18.87
CA GLU A 195 -2.96 0.15 -18.83
C GLU A 195 -3.67 1.51 -18.69
N GLY A 196 -3.12 2.36 -17.82
CA GLY A 196 -3.67 3.66 -17.49
C GLY A 196 -4.88 3.63 -16.56
N LYS A 197 -5.29 2.44 -16.08
CA LYS A 197 -6.36 2.28 -15.11
C LYS A 197 -5.87 1.76 -13.78
N CYS A 198 -6.59 2.17 -12.73
CA CYS A 198 -6.33 1.74 -11.38
C CYS A 198 -7.10 0.48 -11.00
N LEU A 199 -6.49 -0.36 -10.17
CA LEU A 199 -7.17 -1.36 -9.36
C LEU A 199 -6.98 -1.00 -7.87
N LEU A 200 -7.95 -1.32 -7.03
CA LEU A 200 -7.90 -1.03 -5.58
C LEU A 200 -8.39 -2.25 -4.80
N PHE A 201 -7.60 -2.71 -3.83
CA PHE A 201 -7.94 -3.91 -3.05
C PHE A 201 -7.36 -3.87 -1.63
N ASP A 202 -8.00 -4.61 -0.74
CA ASP A 202 -7.48 -4.91 0.59
C ASP A 202 -6.55 -6.12 0.51
N TYR A 203 -5.24 -5.83 0.48
CA TYR A 203 -4.17 -6.84 0.43
C TYR A 203 -3.93 -7.59 1.75
N SER A 204 -4.71 -7.32 2.81
CA SER A 204 -4.74 -8.18 3.98
C SER A 204 -5.44 -9.50 3.67
N PHE A 205 -6.25 -9.54 2.60
CA PHE A 205 -6.73 -10.79 2.02
C PHE A 205 -5.62 -11.50 1.27
N GLU A 206 -5.70 -12.83 1.24
CA GLU A 206 -4.79 -13.67 0.46
C GLU A 206 -4.80 -13.24 -1.00
N HIS A 207 -3.62 -12.93 -1.53
CA HIS A 207 -3.44 -12.48 -2.89
C HIS A 207 -2.12 -13.00 -3.50
N GLU A 208 -2.10 -13.07 -4.82
CA GLU A 208 -0.97 -13.49 -5.65
C GLU A 208 -0.96 -12.73 -6.97
N ALA A 209 0.19 -12.65 -7.62
CA ALA A 209 0.31 -12.00 -8.93
C ALA A 209 1.30 -12.73 -9.83
N ARG A 210 1.05 -12.70 -11.14
CA ARG A 210 1.86 -13.39 -12.14
C ARG A 210 2.16 -12.50 -13.33
N ASN A 211 3.35 -12.69 -13.89
CA ASN A 211 3.71 -12.19 -15.21
C ASN A 211 4.03 -13.38 -16.13
N ASP A 212 3.00 -13.92 -16.81
CA ASP A 212 3.21 -14.96 -17.83
C ASP A 212 3.50 -14.36 -19.22
N GLY A 213 3.72 -13.04 -19.29
CA GLY A 213 4.05 -12.30 -20.50
C GLY A 213 5.53 -12.41 -20.90
N ASP A 214 5.88 -11.77 -22.01
CA ASP A 214 7.22 -11.82 -22.62
C ASP A 214 8.12 -10.62 -22.28
N ARG A 215 7.61 -9.65 -21.53
CA ARG A 215 8.29 -8.42 -21.11
C ARG A 215 7.97 -8.07 -19.64
N PRO A 216 8.71 -7.13 -19.01
CA PRO A 216 8.40 -6.72 -17.65
C PRO A 216 6.97 -6.19 -17.50
N ARG A 217 6.34 -6.47 -16.37
CA ARG A 217 5.05 -5.92 -15.94
C ARG A 217 5.30 -4.95 -14.81
N THR A 218 4.94 -3.68 -14.98
CA THR A 218 5.11 -2.66 -13.96
C THR A 218 3.80 -1.98 -13.60
N CYS A 219 3.49 -2.00 -12.30
CA CYS A 219 2.43 -1.18 -11.69
C CYS A 219 3.08 -0.15 -10.77
N LEU A 220 2.46 1.01 -10.60
CA LEU A 220 2.76 1.91 -9.48
C LEU A 220 1.81 1.55 -8.33
N LEU A 221 2.39 1.12 -7.21
CA LEU A 221 1.69 0.74 -5.99
C LEU A 221 1.66 1.93 -5.03
N VAL A 222 0.49 2.21 -4.44
CA VAL A 222 0.33 3.26 -3.42
C VAL A 222 -0.44 2.68 -2.24
N ASP A 223 0.21 2.64 -1.08
CA ASP A 223 -0.40 2.19 0.17
C ASP A 223 -1.22 3.29 0.84
N LEU A 224 -2.54 3.22 0.67
CA LEU A 224 -3.47 4.21 1.19
C LEU A 224 -4.09 3.73 2.50
N TRP A 225 -4.45 4.66 3.38
CA TRP A 225 -5.32 4.33 4.50
C TRP A 225 -6.65 3.74 4.01
N HIS A 226 -7.17 2.73 4.72
CA HIS A 226 -8.49 2.21 4.40
C HIS A 226 -9.54 3.34 4.58
N PRO A 227 -10.44 3.58 3.61
CA PRO A 227 -11.47 4.64 3.62
C PRO A 227 -12.22 4.78 4.94
N GLU A 228 -12.61 3.65 5.53
CA GLU A 228 -13.37 3.59 6.79
C GLU A 228 -12.51 3.77 8.06
N THR A 229 -11.24 4.18 7.95
CA THR A 229 -10.42 4.61 9.08
C THR A 229 -10.62 6.10 9.34
N THR A 230 -10.71 6.47 10.62
CA THR A 230 -10.81 7.87 11.05
C THR A 230 -9.43 8.47 11.33
N VAL A 231 -9.33 9.81 11.31
CA VAL A 231 -8.10 10.53 11.65
C VAL A 231 -7.48 10.10 12.99
N PRO A 232 -8.20 10.05 14.14
CA PRO A 232 -7.62 9.61 15.41
C PRO A 232 -7.13 8.16 15.37
N GLU A 233 -7.79 7.27 14.63
CA GLU A 233 -7.34 5.89 14.47
C GLU A 233 -6.05 5.81 13.66
N ARG A 234 -5.93 6.56 12.56
CA ARG A 234 -4.69 6.64 11.77
C ARG A 234 -3.52 7.12 12.64
N GLN A 235 -3.73 8.16 13.44
CA GLN A 235 -2.72 8.66 14.39
C GLN A 235 -2.32 7.59 15.42
N ALA A 236 -3.29 6.89 16.02
CA ALA A 236 -3.03 5.84 17.00
C ALA A 236 -2.31 4.64 16.39
N LEU A 237 -2.71 4.21 15.19
CA LEU A 237 -2.06 3.14 14.43
C LEU A 237 -0.62 3.51 14.07
N THR A 238 -0.37 4.75 13.63
CA THR A 238 0.98 5.23 13.36
C THR A 238 1.84 5.20 14.63
N ALA A 239 1.36 5.75 15.75
CA ALA A 239 2.10 5.73 17.02
C ALA A 239 2.41 4.30 17.49
N LEU A 240 1.40 3.42 17.45
CA LEU A 240 1.51 2.02 17.84
C LEU A 240 2.55 1.27 17.00
N ILE A 241 2.43 1.31 15.68
CA ILE A 241 3.27 0.49 14.80
C ILE A 241 4.69 1.04 14.73
N THR A 242 4.88 2.36 14.76
CA THR A 242 6.21 2.97 14.85
C THR A 242 6.93 2.53 16.11
N GLU A 243 6.26 2.54 17.27
CA GLU A 243 6.86 2.10 18.51
C GLU A 243 7.17 0.59 18.50
N VAL A 244 6.28 -0.24 17.94
CA VAL A 244 6.54 -1.67 17.76
C VAL A 244 7.77 -1.91 16.87
N ARG A 245 7.93 -1.17 15.76
CA ARG A 245 9.12 -1.27 14.89
C ARG A 245 10.39 -0.88 15.62
N ARG A 246 10.36 0.21 16.39
CA ARG A 246 11.47 0.67 17.23
C ARG A 246 11.91 -0.39 18.23
N LEU A 247 10.96 -1.03 18.92
CA LEU A 247 11.24 -2.11 19.88
C LEU A 247 11.79 -3.38 19.21
N MET A 248 11.42 -3.62 17.95
CA MET A 248 11.92 -4.74 17.15
C MET A 248 13.27 -4.45 16.48
N GLY A 249 13.77 -3.20 16.55
CA GLY A 249 15.03 -2.78 15.93
C GLY A 249 14.96 -2.63 14.40
N ASN A 250 13.77 -2.33 13.87
CA ASN A 250 13.50 -2.20 12.44
C ASN A 250 13.25 -0.73 12.02
N ASP A 251 14.13 0.19 12.45
CA ASP A 251 14.08 1.61 12.08
C ASP A 251 14.63 1.87 10.67
#